data_AF-A0AAW7J805-F1
#
_entry.id   AF-A0AAW7J805-F1
#
_cell.length_a   1.000
_cell.length_b   1.000
_cell.length_c   1.000
_cell.angle_alpha   90.00
_cell.angle_beta   90.00
_cell.angle_gamma   90.00
#
_symmetry.space_group_name_H-M   'P 1'
#
loop_
_entity.id
_entity.type
_entity.pdbx_description
1 polymer ?
#
loop_
_entity_poly.entity_id
_entity_poly.type
_entity_poly.pdbx_seq_one_letter_code
_entity_poly.pdbx_strand_id
1 'polypeptide(L)'
;TGQSFIPEGRDVVLNLPKGSSVLKASKTAQLIPKYAKGTGGIPADAKIFRDMRAVQQQLVVSAPTADNSINEGTLNHILETLKIISQKETAFYFDGKLIGRAKNKQDAQRLMEEMYTQQIKNQRGGFQ
;
A
#
# COMPACT_ATOMS: atom_id res chain seq x y z
N THR A 1 -24.05 27.72 -41.13
CA THR A 1 -23.65 27.56 -42.54
C THR A 1 -22.28 28.20 -42.72
N GLY A 2 -21.33 27.51 -43.33
CA GLY A 2 -19.99 28.07 -43.56
C GLY A 2 -19.98 28.90 -44.84
N GLN A 3 -19.81 30.22 -44.72
CA GLN A 3 -19.52 31.06 -45.87
C GLN A 3 -18.06 30.87 -46.28
N SER A 4 -17.82 30.57 -47.55
CA SER A 4 -16.46 30.47 -48.10
C SER A 4 -15.79 31.84 -47.99
N PHE A 5 -14.77 31.95 -47.15
CA PHE A 5 -14.05 33.20 -46.95
C PHE A 5 -13.04 33.38 -48.08
N ILE A 6 -13.47 34.05 -49.16
CA ILE A 6 -12.56 34.65 -50.13
C ILE A 6 -12.24 36.04 -49.60
N PRO A 7 -11.02 36.29 -49.08
CA PRO A 7 -10.66 37.60 -48.56
C PRO A 7 -10.68 38.63 -49.69
N GLU A 8 -11.48 39.68 -49.53
CA GLU A 8 -11.43 40.83 -50.44
C GLU A 8 -10.06 41.52 -50.37
N GLY A 9 -9.52 41.90 -51.53
CA GLY A 9 -8.23 42.59 -51.63
C GLY A 9 -6.99 41.70 -51.50
N ARG A 10 -7.14 40.36 -51.47
CA ARG A 10 -6.00 39.44 -51.54
C ARG A 10 -6.15 38.49 -52.71
N ASP A 11 -5.11 38.39 -53.54
CA ASP A 11 -5.13 37.50 -54.69
C ASP A 11 -5.08 36.04 -54.22
N VAL A 12 -6.19 35.33 -54.38
CA VAL A 12 -6.34 33.93 -53.91
C VAL A 12 -5.86 32.94 -54.99
N VAL A 13 -5.71 33.43 -56.22
CA VAL A 13 -5.27 32.66 -57.39
C VAL A 13 -3.96 33.26 -57.89
N LEU A 14 -2.94 32.42 -58.04
CA LEU A 14 -1.64 32.83 -58.59
C LEU A 14 -1.59 32.49 -60.08
N ASN A 15 -1.49 33.52 -60.93
CA ASN A 15 -1.31 33.35 -62.38
C ASN A 15 0.14 32.96 -62.71
N LEU A 16 0.50 31.69 -62.46
CA LEU A 16 1.85 31.18 -62.67
C LEU A 16 2.00 30.47 -64.03
N PRO A 17 3.17 30.54 -64.67
CA PRO A 17 3.47 29.74 -65.85
C PRO A 17 3.30 28.24 -65.61
N LYS A 18 2.93 27.49 -66.65
CA LYS A 18 2.82 26.03 -66.59
C LYS A 18 4.16 25.43 -66.15
N GLY A 19 4.10 24.51 -65.18
CA GLY A 19 5.29 23.89 -64.56
C GLY A 19 5.80 24.57 -63.29
N SER A 20 5.19 25.68 -62.86
CA SER A 20 5.52 26.30 -61.58
C SER A 20 5.10 25.44 -60.39
N SER A 21 5.96 25.36 -59.36
CA SER A 21 5.68 24.61 -58.13
C SER A 21 5.78 25.50 -56.89
N VAL A 22 4.86 25.34 -55.95
CA VAL A 22 4.92 26.03 -54.65
C VAL A 22 5.93 25.34 -53.73
N LEU A 23 6.84 26.12 -53.16
CA LEU A 23 7.78 25.62 -52.17
C LEU A 23 7.04 25.20 -50.90
N LYS A 24 7.30 23.97 -50.44
CA LYS A 24 6.75 23.48 -49.15
C LYS A 24 7.14 24.46 -48.03
N ALA A 25 6.18 24.81 -47.18
CA ALA A 25 6.40 25.74 -46.06
C ALA A 25 7.59 25.35 -45.15
N SER A 26 7.87 24.06 -44.99
CA SER A 26 9.02 23.58 -44.20
C SER A 26 10.39 23.94 -44.81
N LYS A 27 10.44 24.29 -46.10
CA LYS A 27 11.67 24.63 -46.83
C LYS A 27 11.85 26.14 -47.05
N THR A 28 10.83 26.96 -46.80
CA THR A 28 10.91 28.42 -47.05
C THR A 28 11.98 29.09 -46.19
N ALA A 29 12.16 28.65 -44.95
CA ALA A 29 13.21 29.14 -44.05
C ALA A 29 14.64 28.86 -44.55
N GLN A 30 14.83 27.84 -45.39
CA GLN A 30 16.14 27.49 -45.95
C GLN A 30 16.57 28.49 -47.03
N LEU A 31 15.61 29.06 -47.77
CA LEU A 31 15.86 30.00 -48.86
C LEU A 31 15.66 31.46 -48.43
N ILE A 32 14.79 31.71 -47.45
CA ILE A 32 14.41 33.05 -47.02
C ILE A 32 14.47 33.10 -45.48
N PRO A 33 15.53 33.71 -44.90
CA PRO A 33 15.81 33.66 -43.45
C PRO A 33 14.76 34.26 -42.52
N LYS A 34 13.86 35.12 -43.03
CA LYS A 34 12.77 35.72 -42.24
C LYS A 34 11.64 34.76 -41.88
N TYR A 35 11.58 33.56 -42.48
CA TYR A 35 10.55 32.58 -42.14
C TYR A 35 10.98 31.66 -41.00
N ALA A 36 10.04 31.30 -40.14
CA ALA A 36 10.26 30.33 -39.07
C ALA A 36 10.61 28.94 -39.64
N LYS A 37 11.45 28.18 -38.93
CA LYS A 37 11.91 26.82 -39.31
C LYS A 37 10.80 25.73 -39.19
N GLY A 38 9.54 26.12 -39.21
CA GLY A 38 8.38 25.29 -38.87
C GLY A 38 8.00 25.36 -37.39
N THR A 39 6.93 24.65 -37.00
CA THR A 39 6.43 24.62 -35.62
C THR A 39 7.20 23.68 -34.68
N GLY A 40 8.30 23.05 -35.13
CA GLY A 40 9.34 22.49 -34.26
C GLY A 40 8.93 21.44 -33.21
N GLY A 41 7.72 20.89 -33.29
CA GLY A 41 7.17 20.02 -32.24
C GLY A 41 6.62 20.78 -31.04
N ILE A 42 6.17 20.05 -30.02
CA ILE A 42 5.70 20.64 -28.76
C ILE A 42 6.95 21.08 -27.97
N PRO A 43 7.11 22.37 -27.61
CA PRO A 43 8.29 22.83 -26.90
C PRO A 43 8.33 22.25 -25.47
N ALA A 44 9.53 22.11 -24.90
CA ALA A 44 9.72 21.44 -23.60
C ALA A 44 9.00 22.11 -22.42
N ASP A 45 8.66 23.39 -22.56
CA ASP A 45 7.92 24.23 -21.61
C ASP A 45 6.41 24.29 -21.89
N ALA A 46 5.93 23.55 -22.91
CA ALA A 46 4.52 23.53 -23.26
C ALA A 46 3.65 23.14 -22.07
N LYS A 47 2.46 23.75 -22.00
CA LYS A 47 1.47 23.55 -20.95
C LYS A 47 1.18 22.05 -20.69
N ILE A 48 1.11 21.26 -21.77
CA ILE A 48 0.84 19.81 -21.71
C ILE A 48 1.88 19.07 -20.86
N PHE A 49 3.17 19.39 -20.98
CA PHE A 49 4.23 18.74 -20.20
C PHE A 49 4.26 19.18 -18.73
N ARG A 50 3.76 20.38 -18.42
CA ARG A 50 3.59 20.86 -17.04
C ARG A 50 2.41 20.18 -16.37
N ASP A 51 1.28 20.14 -17.06
CA ASP A 51 0.05 19.50 -16.58
C ASP A 51 0.27 18.00 -16.32
N MET A 52 0.97 17.28 -17.22
CA MET A 52 1.30 15.87 -17.01
C MET A 52 2.19 15.62 -15.79
N ARG A 53 3.16 16.51 -15.50
CA ARG A 53 4.03 16.39 -14.33
C ARG A 53 3.26 16.58 -13.03
N ALA A 54 2.35 17.55 -12.98
CA ALA A 54 1.49 17.79 -11.83
C ALA A 54 0.55 16.60 -11.54
N VAL A 55 -0.06 16.02 -12.58
CA VAL A 55 -0.92 14.84 -12.46
C VAL A 55 -0.16 13.62 -11.94
N GLN A 56 1.07 13.38 -12.43
CA GLN A 56 1.90 12.26 -11.94
C GLN A 56 2.27 12.41 -10.47
N GLN A 57 2.61 13.62 -10.01
CA GLN A 57 2.93 13.88 -8.60
C GLN A 57 1.74 13.60 -7.68
N GLN A 58 0.52 13.91 -8.12
CA GLN A 58 -0.70 13.67 -7.33
C GLN A 58 -1.04 12.18 -7.20
N LEU A 59 -0.73 11.37 -8.22
CA LEU A 59 -0.99 9.92 -8.20
C LEU A 59 -0.05 9.15 -7.26
N VAL A 60 1.20 9.61 -7.08
CA VAL A 60 2.19 8.93 -6.21
C VAL A 60 1.83 9.05 -4.71
N VAL A 61 1.08 10.06 -4.29
CA VAL A 61 0.72 10.29 -2.88
C VAL A 61 -0.44 9.39 -2.40
N SER A 62 -1.14 8.71 -3.30
CA SER A 62 -2.38 7.98 -2.97
C SER A 62 -2.27 6.46 -2.99
N ALA A 63 -1.08 5.88 -3.07
CA ALA A 63 -0.94 4.45 -2.80
C ALA A 63 -1.03 4.24 -1.27
N PRO A 64 -2.08 3.61 -0.73
CA PRO A 64 -2.08 3.21 0.67
C PRO A 64 -0.94 2.21 0.82
N THR A 65 0.17 2.63 1.41
CA THR A 65 1.16 1.71 1.93
C THR A 65 0.48 0.95 3.04
N ALA A 66 0.06 -0.29 2.77
CA ALA A 66 -0.37 -1.21 3.81
C ALA A 66 0.83 -1.38 4.73
N ASP A 67 0.80 -0.67 5.86
CA ASP A 67 1.81 -0.76 6.89
C ASP A 67 1.70 -2.14 7.54
N ASN A 68 2.44 -3.09 6.97
CA ASN A 68 2.62 -4.43 7.51
C ASN A 68 3.77 -4.47 8.52
N SER A 69 4.15 -3.34 9.13
CA SER A 69 5.16 -3.36 10.18
C SER A 69 4.60 -4.13 11.37
N ILE A 70 5.03 -5.39 11.47
CA ILE A 70 4.81 -6.17 12.67
C ILE A 70 5.71 -5.56 13.73
N ASN A 71 5.11 -4.78 14.62
CA ASN A 71 5.77 -4.19 15.77
C ASN A 71 6.29 -5.30 16.70
N GLU A 72 7.53 -5.14 17.16
CA GLU A 72 8.21 -6.08 18.07
C GLU A 72 7.37 -6.38 19.33
N GLY A 73 6.60 -5.40 19.80
CA GLY A 73 5.66 -5.57 20.91
C GLY A 73 4.56 -6.61 20.65
N THR A 74 3.99 -6.67 19.44
CA THR A 74 2.98 -7.68 19.08
C THR A 74 3.60 -9.06 18.96
N LEU A 75 4.82 -9.17 18.41
CA LEU A 75 5.54 -10.44 18.35
C LEU A 75 5.82 -11.00 19.75
N ASN A 76 6.27 -10.14 20.67
CA ASN A 76 6.50 -10.53 22.06
C ASN A 76 5.19 -10.95 22.75
N HIS A 77 4.08 -10.26 22.50
CA HIS A 77 2.79 -10.64 23.07
C HIS A 77 2.27 -11.99 22.54
N ILE A 78 2.43 -12.25 21.24
CA ILE A 78 2.10 -13.54 20.63
C ILE A 78 2.97 -14.65 21.25
N LEU A 79 4.27 -14.42 21.39
CA LEU A 79 5.19 -15.39 21.98
C LEU A 79 4.82 -15.75 23.42
N GLU A 80 4.50 -14.76 24.25
CA GLU A 80 4.07 -15.00 25.63
C GLU A 80 2.75 -15.79 25.69
N THR A 81 1.78 -15.45 24.84
CA THR A 81 0.50 -16.17 24.76
C THR A 81 0.71 -17.63 24.35
N LEU A 82 1.60 -17.88 23.38
CA LEU A 82 1.94 -19.25 22.94
C LEU A 82 2.67 -20.05 24.01
N LYS A 83 3.57 -19.43 24.80
CA LYS A 83 4.21 -20.10 25.93
C LYS A 83 3.18 -20.55 26.97
N ILE A 84 2.17 -19.72 27.26
CA ILE A 84 1.12 -20.08 28.21
C ILE A 84 0.27 -21.25 27.67
N ILE A 85 -0.14 -21.19 26.41
CA ILE A 85 -1.00 -22.23 25.81
C ILE A 85 -0.24 -23.54 25.59
N SER A 86 1.07 -23.48 25.32
CA SER A 86 1.91 -24.67 25.14
C SER A 86 2.26 -25.38 26.44
N GLN A 87 2.02 -24.79 27.62
CA GLN A 87 2.28 -25.47 28.90
C GLN A 87 1.33 -26.66 29.06
N LYS A 88 1.90 -27.87 29.05
CA LYS A 88 1.16 -29.12 29.24
C LYS A 88 0.61 -29.16 30.67
N GLU A 89 -0.70 -29.34 30.81
CA GLU A 89 -1.33 -29.43 32.13
C GLU A 89 -0.88 -30.70 32.85
N THR A 90 -0.56 -30.58 34.14
CA THR A 90 -0.24 -31.73 35.01
C THR A 90 -1.46 -32.07 35.87
N ALA A 91 -1.93 -33.31 35.79
CA ALA A 91 -3.08 -33.78 36.58
C ALA A 91 -2.65 -34.26 37.97
N PHE A 92 -3.39 -33.86 39.00
CA PHE A 92 -3.16 -34.22 40.41
C PHE A 92 -4.29 -35.11 40.91
N TYR A 93 -3.94 -36.24 41.49
CA TYR A 93 -4.87 -37.23 42.01
C TYR A 93 -4.66 -37.42 43.53
N PHE A 94 -5.75 -37.60 44.27
CA PHE A 94 -5.76 -38.02 45.67
C PHE A 94 -6.65 -39.25 45.80
N ASP A 95 -6.15 -40.31 46.42
CA ASP A 95 -6.95 -41.49 46.71
C ASP A 95 -7.71 -42.02 45.47
N GLY A 96 -7.04 -42.02 44.32
CA GLY A 96 -7.60 -42.41 43.02
C GLY A 96 -8.54 -41.38 42.36
N LYS A 97 -8.90 -40.28 43.03
CA LYS A 97 -9.78 -39.22 42.50
C LYS A 97 -8.98 -38.02 41.97
N LEU A 98 -9.37 -37.51 40.80
CA LEU A 98 -8.80 -36.27 40.24
C LEU A 98 -9.18 -35.08 41.14
N ILE A 99 -8.17 -34.36 41.63
CA ILE A 99 -8.34 -33.14 42.44
C ILE A 99 -8.24 -31.90 41.54
N GLY A 100 -7.41 -31.94 40.50
CA GLY A 100 -7.34 -30.85 39.53
C GLY A 100 -6.21 -30.99 38.54
N ARG A 101 -6.08 -29.98 37.67
CA ARG A 101 -4.97 -29.86 36.72
C ARG A 101 -4.27 -28.53 36.94
N ALA A 102 -2.96 -28.56 37.07
CA ALA A 102 -2.13 -27.36 37.18
C ALA A 102 -1.56 -26.99 35.81
N LYS A 103 -1.66 -25.72 35.44
CA LYS A 103 -0.98 -25.17 34.25
C LYS A 103 0.29 -24.42 34.62
N ASN A 104 0.30 -23.82 35.81
CA ASN A 104 1.41 -23.04 36.34
C ASN A 104 1.77 -23.46 37.78
N LYS A 105 2.85 -22.88 38.33
CA LYS A 105 3.34 -23.18 39.68
C LYS A 105 2.33 -22.84 40.78
N GLN A 106 1.53 -21.78 40.60
CA GLN A 106 0.56 -21.33 41.60
C GLN A 106 -0.61 -22.31 41.69
N ASP A 107 -1.11 -22.80 40.55
CA ASP A 107 -2.14 -23.84 40.50
C ASP A 107 -1.64 -25.12 41.18
N ALA A 108 -0.39 -25.51 40.92
CA ALA A 108 0.22 -26.69 41.54
C ALA A 108 0.34 -26.53 43.06
N GLN A 109 0.74 -25.35 43.54
CA GLN A 109 0.81 -25.05 44.97
C GLN A 109 -0.57 -25.12 45.64
N ARG A 110 -1.58 -24.47 45.05
CA ARG A 110 -2.96 -24.52 45.55
C ARG A 110 -3.49 -25.95 45.64
N LEU A 111 -3.29 -26.74 44.58
CA LEU A 111 -3.74 -28.14 44.56
C LEU A 111 -2.99 -28.98 45.62
N MET A 112 -1.69 -28.76 45.84
CA MET A 112 -0.95 -29.44 46.92
C MET A 112 -1.42 -29.05 48.32
N GLU A 113 -1.79 -27.79 48.55
CA GLU A 113 -2.37 -27.35 49.82
C GLU A 113 -3.76 -27.97 50.07
N GLU A 114 -4.59 -28.07 49.03
CA GLU A 114 -5.88 -28.76 49.10
C GLU A 114 -5.68 -30.24 49.45
N MET A 115 -4.72 -30.92 48.81
CA MET A 115 -4.34 -32.31 49.13
C MET A 115 -3.97 -32.49 50.60
N TYR A 116 -3.06 -31.65 51.10
CA TYR A 116 -2.59 -31.72 52.48
C TYR A 116 -3.71 -31.47 53.49
N THR A 117 -4.59 -30.52 53.20
CA THR A 117 -5.77 -30.22 54.04
C THR A 117 -6.73 -31.39 54.08
N GLN A 118 -6.97 -32.05 52.94
CA GLN A 118 -7.83 -33.23 52.85
C GLN A 118 -7.22 -34.42 53.61
N GLN A 119 -5.90 -34.61 53.53
CA GLN A 119 -5.19 -35.64 54.27
C GLN A 119 -5.35 -35.48 55.80
N ILE A 120 -5.23 -34.25 56.31
CA ILE A 120 -5.43 -33.98 57.75
C ILE A 120 -6.87 -34.25 58.17
N LYS A 121 -7.85 -33.86 57.37
CA LYS A 121 -9.28 -34.12 57.65
C LYS A 121 -9.56 -35.63 57.71
N ASN A 122 -9.03 -36.40 56.78
CA ASN A 122 -9.19 -37.85 56.74
C ASN A 122 -8.57 -38.54 57.97
N GLN A 123 -7.41 -38.08 58.43
CA GLN A 123 -6.76 -38.62 59.63
C GLN A 123 -7.54 -38.30 60.92
N ARG A 124 -8.24 -37.16 60.99
CA ARG A 124 -9.04 -36.76 62.15
C ARG A 124 -10.41 -37.44 62.21
N GLY A 125 -11.00 -37.77 61.06
CA GLY A 125 -12.26 -38.51 60.98
C GLY A 125 -12.15 -40.01 61.29
N GLY A 126 -10.93 -40.55 61.36
CA GLY A 126 -10.67 -41.96 61.72
C GLY A 126 -10.61 -42.25 63.23
N PHE A 127 -10.85 -41.26 64.09
CA PHE A 127 -11.01 -41.43 65.54
C PHE A 127 -12.50 -41.31 65.91
N GLN A 128 -13.32 -42.25 65.45
CA GLN A 128 -14.65 -42.55 66.00
C GLN A 128 -14.83 -44.07 66.07
#